data_AF-A0AAW0F7K3-F1
#
_entry.id   AF-A0AAW0F7K3-F1
#
_cell.length_a   1.000
_cell.length_b   1.000
_cell.length_c   1.000
_cell.angle_alpha   90.00
_cell.angle_beta   90.00
_cell.angle_gamma   90.00
#
_symmetry.space_group_name_H-M   'P 1'
#
loop_
_entity.id
_entity.type
_entity.pdbx_description
1 polymer ?
#
loop_
_entity_poly.entity_id
_entity_poly.type
_entity_poly.pdbx_seq_one_letter_code
_entity_poly.pdbx_strand_id
1 'polypeptide(L)'
;MGCDVSSLKAKKESGAKADGADAVGGAHRSGAAAAGESASAQRRSNSKGSLEIPVPDGDDSPQRRSATDHAREPRSASANHYATKDEPSPNCPAELRTIIDNMSEFSTVGTSSSAPQLFRVSATERATVEPGTWAWWRQELRHERVTKDGYHRVLLEDIPTRLSTQHEDDPSTVELDLSCCFMERTAPYVLGRLFASPQLKELRWVTSLQLDGNYFTDDGFGTMLATMSAMNEEQTVLPVLRQLYLNNMNLDRHSVAGLFAYLFPVDRKATRSIPSEEAFRIAGSRAARPPESFIAANKRGPTVSLFPSLTVLSLSDNPGLGTAGLIQILRSLLAVHYEPHIISVMDLSRCGMDRAASRYLQEYFTQLPRAANAGCHPVVPRRLVLMGNQHGIADPHEVHTPANTGVQLVL
;
A
#
# COMPACT_ATOMS: atom_id res chain seq x y z
N MET A 1 26.08 60.88 -3.47
CA MET A 1 25.51 60.57 -4.79
C MET A 1 24.27 59.71 -4.51
N GLY A 2 23.08 60.28 -4.26
CA GLY A 2 22.20 60.96 -5.22
C GLY A 2 21.65 59.91 -6.20
N CYS A 3 20.39 59.48 -6.20
CA CYS A 3 19.16 60.28 -6.17
C CYS A 3 17.96 59.54 -5.54
N ASP A 4 17.20 60.28 -4.71
CA ASP A 4 15.76 60.12 -4.48
C ASP A 4 15.00 60.88 -5.58
N VAL A 5 13.85 60.38 -6.07
CA VAL A 5 12.67 61.23 -6.37
C VAL A 5 11.35 60.43 -6.32
N SER A 6 10.39 60.97 -5.55
CA SER A 6 8.91 61.00 -5.69
C SER A 6 8.08 59.72 -5.59
N SER A 7 7.19 59.50 -4.61
CA SER A 7 6.09 60.29 -3.99
C SER A 7 4.80 60.37 -4.83
N LEU A 8 3.77 59.61 -4.44
CA LEU A 8 2.36 60.02 -4.56
C LEU A 8 1.55 59.45 -3.38
N LYS A 9 1.08 60.37 -2.52
CA LYS A 9 0.07 60.16 -1.47
C LYS A 9 -1.08 61.12 -1.78
N ALA A 10 -2.30 60.64 -1.66
CA ALA A 10 -3.53 61.43 -1.55
C ALA A 10 -4.53 60.59 -0.75
N LYS A 11 -5.47 61.09 0.04
CA LYS A 11 -5.69 62.35 0.77
C LYS A 11 -6.79 61.96 1.77
N LYS A 12 -6.69 62.47 3.00
CA LYS A 12 -7.64 62.25 4.09
C LYS A 12 -8.83 63.20 3.90
N GLU A 13 -10.06 62.69 3.99
CA GLU A 13 -11.24 63.50 4.32
C GLU A 13 -11.99 62.86 5.48
N SER A 14 -12.65 63.73 6.23
CA SER A 14 -13.05 63.58 7.62
C SER A 14 -14.51 64.00 7.78
N GLY A 15 -15.22 63.31 8.68
CA GLY A 15 -16.41 63.78 9.39
C GLY A 15 -17.75 63.39 8.75
N ALA A 16 -18.85 63.20 9.48
CA ALA A 16 -19.12 63.12 10.91
C ALA A 16 -20.61 62.73 11.10
N LYS A 17 -20.96 62.34 12.33
CA LYS A 17 -22.31 62.18 12.96
C LYS A 17 -23.05 60.86 12.70
N ALA A 18 -23.43 60.03 13.67
CA ALA A 18 -23.94 60.15 15.06
C ALA A 18 -25.47 60.01 15.18
N ASP A 19 -25.87 59.38 16.29
CA ASP A 19 -27.20 59.16 16.88
C ASP A 19 -27.98 57.95 16.34
N GLY A 20 -28.59 57.06 17.14
CA GLY A 20 -28.78 56.86 18.59
C GLY A 20 -29.45 55.47 18.75
N ALA A 21 -29.06 54.63 19.71
CA ALA A 21 -29.53 54.55 21.11
C ALA A 21 -30.92 53.87 21.30
N ASP A 22 -30.96 53.09 22.39
CA ASP A 22 -32.06 52.39 23.09
C ASP A 22 -32.31 50.92 22.67
N ALA A 23 -31.99 49.87 23.45
CA ALA A 23 -32.05 49.54 24.88
C ALA A 23 -33.39 48.91 25.34
N VAL A 24 -33.24 47.96 26.28
CA VAL A 24 -34.26 47.25 27.10
C VAL A 24 -34.95 46.09 26.38
N GLY A 25 -35.02 44.85 26.89
CA GLY A 25 -34.72 44.26 28.20
C GLY A 25 -35.68 43.09 28.44
N GLY A 26 -35.30 42.11 29.27
CA GLY A 26 -36.27 41.33 30.06
C GLY A 26 -36.57 39.87 29.65
N ALA A 27 -35.87 38.95 30.31
CA ALA A 27 -36.39 37.89 31.17
C ALA A 27 -37.26 36.70 30.65
N HIS A 28 -36.77 35.50 31.02
CA HIS A 28 -37.50 34.32 31.52
C HIS A 28 -38.43 33.51 30.57
N ARG A 29 -38.07 32.24 30.31
CA ARG A 29 -38.60 31.06 31.01
C ARG A 29 -38.05 29.72 30.50
N SER A 30 -37.82 28.85 31.46
CA SER A 30 -37.66 27.41 31.45
C SER A 30 -38.80 26.63 30.76
N GLY A 31 -38.50 25.46 30.19
CA GLY A 31 -39.50 24.45 29.85
C GLY A 31 -38.85 23.16 29.33
N ALA A 32 -38.94 22.10 30.12
CA ALA A 32 -38.41 20.77 29.85
C ALA A 32 -39.39 19.89 29.04
N ALA A 33 -38.83 18.80 28.50
CA ALA A 33 -39.45 17.50 28.16
C ALA A 33 -40.54 17.46 27.08
N ALA A 34 -40.36 16.60 26.07
CA ALA A 34 -40.81 15.20 26.14
C ALA A 34 -40.65 14.49 24.79
N ALA A 35 -40.51 13.18 24.90
CA ALA A 35 -40.40 12.18 23.86
C ALA A 35 -41.62 12.11 22.93
N GLY A 36 -41.42 11.50 21.77
CA GLY A 36 -42.48 11.14 20.83
C GLY A 36 -41.95 10.30 19.68
N GLU A 37 -41.71 9.02 19.95
CA GLU A 37 -41.74 7.97 18.93
C GLU A 37 -43.10 7.98 18.23
N SER A 38 -43.12 7.82 16.90
CA SER A 38 -44.12 6.99 16.22
C SER A 38 -43.69 6.67 14.80
N ALA A 39 -43.81 5.39 14.51
CA ALA A 39 -43.44 4.71 13.29
C ALA A 39 -44.48 4.87 12.17
N SER A 40 -44.05 4.41 11.00
CA SER A 40 -44.84 3.77 9.93
C SER A 40 -45.70 4.66 9.02
N ALA A 41 -45.27 4.74 7.75
CA ALA A 41 -46.18 4.66 6.61
C ALA A 41 -45.43 4.14 5.37
N GLN A 42 -45.59 2.85 5.16
CA GLN A 42 -45.27 2.08 3.97
C GLN A 42 -46.10 2.63 2.79
N ARG A 43 -45.47 3.07 1.70
CA ARG A 43 -46.12 3.17 0.39
C ARG A 43 -45.21 2.64 -0.71
N ARG A 44 -45.53 1.42 -1.14
CA ARG A 44 -45.15 0.86 -2.44
C ARG A 44 -45.98 1.55 -3.51
N SER A 45 -45.34 1.98 -4.59
CA SER A 45 -45.98 2.03 -5.92
C SER A 45 -44.91 1.74 -6.98
N ASN A 46 -45.06 0.58 -7.62
CA ASN A 46 -44.43 0.24 -8.88
C ASN A 46 -44.88 1.22 -9.97
N SER A 47 -43.97 1.65 -10.83
CA SER A 47 -44.28 1.76 -12.26
C SER A 47 -43.01 1.61 -13.09
N LYS A 48 -43.14 0.79 -14.14
CA LYS A 48 -42.15 0.48 -15.17
C LYS A 48 -41.90 1.73 -16.03
N GLY A 49 -40.65 1.94 -16.43
CA GLY A 49 -40.26 2.91 -17.45
C GLY A 49 -38.98 2.43 -18.13
N SER A 50 -39.14 1.57 -19.14
CA SER A 50 -38.11 1.16 -20.09
C SER A 50 -38.21 2.08 -21.30
N LEU A 51 -37.13 2.77 -21.64
CA LEU A 51 -36.92 3.54 -22.88
C LEU A 51 -35.43 3.37 -23.22
N GLU A 52 -35.07 2.41 -24.05
CA GLU A 52 -34.90 2.53 -25.52
C GLU A 52 -33.76 3.49 -25.90
N ILE A 53 -32.64 2.88 -26.30
CA ILE A 53 -31.51 3.52 -26.99
C ILE A 53 -31.76 3.30 -28.49
N PRO A 54 -31.73 4.32 -29.35
CA PRO A 54 -31.94 4.14 -30.78
C PRO A 54 -30.69 3.58 -31.46
N VAL A 55 -30.87 2.49 -32.20
CA VAL A 55 -29.94 1.98 -33.22
C VAL A 55 -30.42 2.51 -34.58
N PRO A 56 -29.54 3.01 -35.46
CA PRO A 56 -29.88 3.22 -36.86
C PRO A 56 -29.55 1.96 -37.68
N ASP A 57 -30.59 1.33 -38.24
CA ASP A 57 -30.54 0.56 -39.49
C ASP A 57 -30.16 1.53 -40.64
N GLY A 58 -29.46 1.21 -41.72
CA GLY A 58 -29.20 -0.05 -42.40
C GLY A 58 -29.29 0.22 -43.92
N ASP A 59 -28.61 -0.61 -44.72
CA ASP A 59 -28.54 -0.70 -46.19
C ASP A 59 -27.45 0.14 -46.89
N ASP A 60 -26.56 -0.42 -47.74
CA ASP A 60 -26.78 -1.54 -48.66
C ASP A 60 -25.50 -2.36 -48.99
N SER A 61 -25.72 -3.58 -49.45
CA SER A 61 -24.83 -4.77 -49.44
C SER A 61 -24.03 -5.01 -50.77
N PRO A 62 -23.72 -6.24 -51.24
CA PRO A 62 -22.60 -7.14 -50.87
C PRO A 62 -21.80 -7.70 -52.09
N GLN A 63 -20.70 -8.44 -51.85
CA GLN A 63 -20.29 -9.53 -52.75
C GLN A 63 -19.79 -10.80 -52.02
N ARG A 64 -20.34 -11.92 -52.50
CA ARG A 64 -20.25 -13.32 -52.03
C ARG A 64 -19.01 -14.05 -52.55
N ARG A 65 -18.68 -15.17 -51.87
CA ARG A 65 -18.50 -16.57 -52.35
C ARG A 65 -17.35 -17.24 -51.59
N SER A 66 -17.35 -18.51 -51.16
CA SER A 66 -18.33 -19.59 -50.99
C SER A 66 -17.50 -20.79 -50.51
N ALA A 67 -17.98 -21.51 -49.49
CA ALA A 67 -17.47 -22.84 -49.12
C ALA A 67 -18.37 -23.92 -49.72
N THR A 68 -17.80 -25.07 -50.12
CA THR A 68 -18.47 -26.38 -50.03
C THR A 68 -17.45 -27.53 -50.11
N ASP A 69 -17.81 -28.57 -49.36
CA ASP A 69 -17.19 -29.86 -49.05
C ASP A 69 -16.79 -30.76 -50.23
N HIS A 70 -15.88 -31.73 -49.95
CA HIS A 70 -16.17 -33.16 -50.12
C HIS A 70 -15.18 -34.07 -49.36
N ALA A 71 -15.76 -35.12 -48.77
CA ALA A 71 -15.16 -36.18 -47.99
C ALA A 71 -14.38 -37.24 -48.81
N ARG A 72 -13.40 -37.93 -48.19
CA ARG A 72 -13.37 -39.41 -48.09
C ARG A 72 -12.20 -39.95 -47.24
N GLU A 73 -12.54 -41.05 -46.60
CA GLU A 73 -11.88 -41.87 -45.57
C GLU A 73 -10.59 -42.65 -45.97
N PRO A 74 -9.93 -43.32 -45.00
CA PRO A 74 -8.55 -43.80 -45.05
C PRO A 74 -8.42 -45.26 -45.51
N ARG A 75 -7.18 -45.70 -45.77
CA ARG A 75 -6.83 -47.13 -45.91
C ARG A 75 -5.64 -47.53 -45.06
N SER A 76 -5.83 -48.69 -44.45
CA SER A 76 -5.00 -49.43 -43.52
C SER A 76 -4.11 -50.47 -44.21
N ALA A 77 -3.12 -50.94 -43.43
CA ALA A 77 -2.51 -52.28 -43.38
C ALA A 77 -1.62 -52.76 -44.54
N SER A 78 -0.36 -53.12 -44.23
CA SER A 78 -0.01 -54.52 -43.88
C SER A 78 1.48 -54.72 -43.61
N ALA A 79 1.73 -55.68 -42.72
CA ALA A 79 3.02 -56.18 -42.25
C ALA A 79 3.74 -57.06 -43.27
N ASN A 80 5.06 -57.28 -43.10
CA ASN A 80 5.63 -58.63 -43.00
C ASN A 80 7.09 -58.69 -42.53
N HIS A 81 7.35 -59.79 -41.80
CA HIS A 81 8.55 -60.28 -41.12
C HIS A 81 9.75 -60.67 -42.00
N TYR A 82 10.96 -60.68 -41.40
CA TYR A 82 11.98 -61.78 -41.32
C TYR A 82 13.06 -61.32 -40.29
N ALA A 83 13.25 -61.93 -39.10
CA ALA A 83 14.20 -63.01 -38.71
C ALA A 83 15.69 -62.70 -39.11
N THR A 84 16.78 -62.86 -38.34
CA THR A 84 17.13 -63.55 -37.07
C THR A 84 18.64 -63.30 -36.76
N LYS A 85 19.02 -63.39 -35.47
CA LYS A 85 20.31 -63.89 -34.87
C LYS A 85 21.58 -63.01 -34.72
N ASP A 86 21.89 -62.76 -33.44
CA ASP A 86 23.10 -63.09 -32.62
C ASP A 86 24.54 -62.58 -32.95
N GLU A 87 24.98 -61.68 -32.06
CA GLU A 87 26.30 -61.53 -31.38
C GLU A 87 27.58 -61.02 -32.13
N PRO A 88 28.63 -60.51 -31.41
CA PRO A 88 28.64 -59.55 -30.28
C PRO A 88 29.76 -58.47 -30.38
N SER A 89 29.85 -57.58 -29.36
CA SER A 89 30.95 -56.68 -28.94
C SER A 89 30.81 -55.17 -29.24
N PRO A 90 31.49 -54.25 -28.51
CA PRO A 90 31.80 -54.21 -27.07
C PRO A 90 31.57 -52.81 -26.42
N ASN A 91 31.86 -52.73 -25.11
CA ASN A 91 32.15 -51.54 -24.28
C ASN A 91 30.96 -50.70 -23.74
N CYS A 92 30.36 -51.20 -22.65
CA CYS A 92 29.79 -50.33 -21.62
C CYS A 92 30.91 -49.76 -20.73
N PRO A 93 30.90 -48.45 -20.40
CA PRO A 93 31.89 -47.83 -19.51
C PRO A 93 31.86 -48.42 -18.10
N ALA A 94 33.01 -48.42 -17.43
CA ALA A 94 33.29 -49.04 -16.14
C ALA A 94 32.43 -48.54 -14.94
N GLU A 95 31.52 -47.59 -15.15
CA GLU A 95 30.69 -46.96 -14.11
C GLU A 95 29.40 -47.73 -13.81
N LEU A 96 29.03 -48.74 -14.62
CA LEU A 96 27.84 -49.58 -14.40
C LEU A 96 28.12 -50.89 -13.65
N ARG A 97 29.39 -51.29 -13.46
CA ARG A 97 29.74 -52.48 -12.65
C ARG A 97 29.68 -52.22 -11.14
N THR A 98 30.00 -50.99 -10.72
CA THR A 98 29.93 -50.57 -9.30
C THR A 98 28.51 -50.51 -8.75
N ILE A 99 27.50 -50.39 -9.61
CA ILE A 99 26.09 -50.40 -9.21
C ILE A 99 25.56 -51.84 -9.05
N ILE A 100 26.09 -52.79 -9.79
CA ILE A 100 25.68 -54.20 -9.73
C ILE A 100 26.38 -54.93 -8.57
N ASP A 101 27.66 -54.61 -8.30
CA ASP A 101 28.40 -55.25 -7.20
C ASP A 101 27.90 -54.78 -5.82
N ASN A 102 27.41 -53.54 -5.68
CA ASN A 102 26.81 -53.05 -4.43
C ASN A 102 25.40 -53.58 -4.13
N MET A 103 24.76 -54.29 -5.07
CA MET A 103 23.47 -54.95 -4.83
C MET A 103 23.59 -56.44 -4.53
N SER A 104 24.81 -56.97 -4.38
CA SER A 104 25.08 -58.39 -4.18
C SER A 104 25.37 -58.80 -2.73
N GLU A 105 25.58 -57.84 -1.81
CA GLU A 105 26.05 -58.13 -0.43
C GLU A 105 24.97 -58.27 0.64
N PHE A 106 23.67 -58.23 0.29
CA PHE A 106 22.60 -58.52 1.25
C PHE A 106 21.66 -59.59 0.71
N SER A 107 22.13 -60.83 0.70
CA SER A 107 21.25 -62.00 0.54
C SER A 107 21.83 -63.23 1.22
N THR A 108 21.54 -63.39 2.52
CA THR A 108 21.05 -64.65 3.09
C THR A 108 20.39 -64.36 4.44
N VAL A 109 19.08 -64.59 4.55
CA VAL A 109 18.41 -65.39 5.59
C VAL A 109 16.89 -65.15 5.50
N GLY A 110 16.13 -66.23 5.24
CA GLY A 110 14.81 -66.43 5.81
C GLY A 110 13.59 -66.08 4.95
N THR A 111 13.10 -67.06 4.18
CA THR A 111 11.74 -67.10 3.64
C THR A 111 10.68 -67.17 4.74
N SER A 112 9.69 -66.28 4.72
CA SER A 112 8.23 -66.57 4.75
C SER A 112 7.39 -65.43 5.36
N SER A 113 6.16 -65.32 4.86
CA SER A 113 5.04 -64.49 5.31
C SER A 113 4.91 -63.09 4.69
N SER A 114 3.88 -63.01 3.85
CA SER A 114 3.31 -61.87 3.14
C SER A 114 2.74 -60.79 4.07
N ALA A 115 3.28 -59.57 3.97
CA ALA A 115 2.63 -58.32 4.35
C ALA A 115 3.11 -57.21 3.38
N PRO A 116 2.25 -56.27 2.96
CA PRO A 116 2.68 -55.18 2.09
C PRO A 116 3.65 -54.30 2.90
N GLN A 117 4.93 -54.32 2.54
CA GLN A 117 5.88 -53.35 3.07
C GLN A 117 5.52 -51.98 2.47
N LEU A 118 4.68 -51.25 3.21
CA LEU A 118 4.63 -49.80 3.14
C LEU A 118 6.08 -49.31 3.22
N PHE A 119 6.59 -48.76 2.12
CA PHE A 119 7.81 -47.98 2.15
C PHE A 119 7.64 -46.96 3.28
N ARG A 120 8.31 -47.18 4.40
CA ARG A 120 8.57 -46.11 5.37
C ARG A 120 9.47 -45.14 4.63
N VAL A 121 8.84 -44.20 3.93
CA VAL A 121 9.43 -42.90 3.68
C VAL A 121 9.65 -42.34 5.06
N SER A 122 10.85 -42.54 5.62
CA SER A 122 11.32 -41.73 6.72
C SER A 122 11.09 -40.31 6.28
N ALA A 123 10.21 -39.58 6.97
CA ALA A 123 10.04 -38.17 6.71
C ALA A 123 11.44 -37.59 6.74
N THR A 124 11.94 -37.16 5.59
CA THR A 124 13.16 -36.36 5.55
C THR A 124 12.82 -35.21 6.49
N GLU A 125 13.48 -35.16 7.66
CA GLU A 125 13.37 -34.01 8.56
C GLU A 125 13.76 -32.83 7.68
N ARG A 126 12.76 -32.15 7.13
CA ARG A 126 12.97 -30.94 6.35
C ARG A 126 13.60 -30.02 7.37
N ALA A 127 14.89 -29.72 7.20
CA ALA A 127 15.57 -28.71 7.96
C ALA A 127 14.62 -27.51 8.01
N THR A 128 14.07 -27.24 9.18
CA THR A 128 13.11 -26.16 9.36
C THR A 128 13.89 -24.89 9.11
N VAL A 129 13.80 -24.36 7.90
CA VAL A 129 14.52 -23.14 7.53
C VAL A 129 13.94 -22.02 8.37
N GLU A 130 14.80 -21.36 9.14
CA GLU A 130 14.36 -20.34 10.07
C GLU A 130 13.70 -19.18 9.31
N PRO A 131 12.47 -18.78 9.71
CA PRO A 131 11.79 -17.63 9.11
C PRO A 131 12.64 -16.36 9.15
N GLY A 132 12.55 -15.55 8.10
CA GLY A 132 13.34 -14.32 8.00
C GLY A 132 14.77 -14.49 7.50
N THR A 133 15.19 -15.69 7.05
CA THR A 133 16.48 -15.88 6.36
C THR A 133 16.33 -15.79 4.84
N TRP A 134 17.42 -15.53 4.11
CA TRP A 134 17.43 -15.62 2.64
C TRP A 134 17.18 -17.05 2.13
N ALA A 135 17.49 -18.07 2.93
CA ALA A 135 17.11 -19.45 2.62
C ALA A 135 15.59 -19.65 2.74
N TRP A 136 14.97 -19.10 3.79
CA TRP A 136 13.53 -19.15 3.99
C TRP A 136 12.78 -18.35 2.92
N TRP A 137 13.26 -17.15 2.59
CA TRP A 137 12.73 -16.35 1.49
C TRP A 137 12.65 -17.13 0.16
N ARG A 138 13.76 -17.76 -0.23
CA ARG A 138 13.80 -18.62 -1.42
C ARG A 138 12.84 -19.81 -1.32
N GLN A 139 12.67 -20.37 -0.12
CA GLN A 139 11.68 -21.42 0.10
C GLN A 139 10.24 -20.92 -0.07
N GLU A 140 9.89 -19.75 0.46
CA GLU A 140 8.56 -19.15 0.29
C GLU A 140 8.26 -18.78 -1.16
N LEU A 141 9.27 -18.34 -1.91
CA LEU A 141 9.20 -18.11 -3.36
C LEU A 141 8.96 -19.41 -4.15
N ARG A 142 9.68 -20.49 -3.81
CA ARG A 142 9.48 -21.81 -4.43
C ARG A 142 8.12 -22.42 -4.12
N HIS A 143 7.56 -22.11 -2.95
CA HIS A 143 6.21 -22.49 -2.56
C HIS A 143 5.13 -21.54 -3.10
N GLU A 144 5.49 -20.59 -3.97
CA GLU A 144 4.56 -19.67 -4.62
C GLU A 144 3.72 -18.84 -3.63
N ARG A 145 4.26 -18.60 -2.42
CA ARG A 145 3.57 -17.80 -1.39
C ARG A 145 3.72 -16.30 -1.61
N VAL A 146 4.67 -15.89 -2.44
CA VAL A 146 4.94 -14.49 -2.75
C VAL A 146 4.47 -14.14 -4.15
N THR A 147 4.84 -14.94 -5.15
CA THR A 147 4.40 -14.79 -6.53
C THR A 147 4.32 -16.16 -7.20
N LYS A 148 3.38 -16.33 -8.12
CA LYS A 148 3.32 -17.49 -9.03
C LYS A 148 4.04 -17.22 -10.36
N ASP A 149 4.39 -15.97 -10.62
CA ASP A 149 5.05 -15.63 -11.88
C ASP A 149 6.51 -16.07 -11.87
N GLY A 150 6.88 -16.89 -12.85
CA GLY A 150 8.21 -17.49 -12.92
C GLY A 150 9.32 -16.45 -13.16
N TYR A 151 9.04 -15.39 -13.92
CA TYR A 151 10.01 -14.35 -14.21
C TYR A 151 10.29 -13.49 -12.97
N HIS A 152 9.23 -13.01 -12.31
CA HIS A 152 9.36 -12.21 -11.08
C HIS A 152 9.95 -13.03 -9.94
N ARG A 153 9.65 -14.34 -9.87
CA ARG A 153 10.29 -15.22 -8.88
C ARG A 153 11.81 -15.19 -8.96
N VAL A 154 12.39 -15.26 -10.17
CA VAL A 154 13.85 -15.22 -10.34
C VAL A 154 14.42 -13.87 -9.89
N LEU A 155 13.77 -12.76 -10.23
CA LEU A 155 14.17 -11.42 -9.76
C LEU A 155 14.14 -11.29 -8.23
N LEU A 156 13.12 -11.87 -7.60
CA LEU A 156 12.94 -11.86 -6.16
C LEU A 156 13.96 -12.78 -5.46
N GLU A 157 14.36 -13.90 -6.06
CA GLU A 157 15.41 -14.77 -5.51
C GLU A 157 16.78 -14.07 -5.46
N ASP A 158 17.05 -13.14 -6.38
CA ASP A 158 18.33 -12.43 -6.52
C ASP A 158 18.47 -11.15 -5.68
N ILE A 159 17.44 -10.79 -4.89
CA ILE A 159 17.49 -9.64 -3.96
C ILE A 159 18.79 -9.57 -3.14
N PRO A 160 19.30 -10.66 -2.51
CA PRO A 160 20.48 -10.58 -1.64
C PRO A 160 21.73 -10.14 -2.41
N THR A 161 21.93 -10.66 -3.62
CA THR A 161 23.03 -10.31 -4.50
C THR A 161 22.92 -8.85 -4.90
N ARG A 162 21.73 -8.43 -5.39
CA ARG A 162 21.49 -7.06 -5.84
C ARG A 162 21.73 -6.03 -4.74
N LEU A 163 21.27 -6.28 -3.52
CA LEU A 163 21.49 -5.37 -2.39
C LEU A 163 22.97 -5.27 -2.02
N SER A 164 23.71 -6.38 -2.08
CA SER A 164 25.14 -6.41 -1.77
C SER A 164 25.94 -5.64 -2.83
N THR A 165 25.69 -5.88 -4.12
CA THR A 165 26.34 -5.17 -5.22
C THR A 165 26.04 -3.67 -5.16
N GLN A 166 24.76 -3.28 -5.00
CA GLN A 166 24.40 -1.86 -4.87
C GLN A 166 25.10 -1.18 -3.69
N HIS A 167 25.19 -1.84 -2.54
CA HIS A 167 25.87 -1.29 -1.37
C HIS A 167 27.39 -1.19 -1.57
N GLU A 168 28.02 -2.13 -2.27
CA GLU A 168 29.44 -2.06 -2.63
C GLU A 168 29.74 -0.91 -3.61
N ASP A 169 28.83 -0.68 -4.57
CA ASP A 169 28.95 0.37 -5.58
C ASP A 169 28.65 1.78 -5.00
N ASP A 170 27.53 1.94 -4.31
CA ASP A 170 27.13 3.18 -3.63
C ASP A 170 26.31 2.90 -2.34
N PRO A 171 26.95 2.91 -1.16
CA PRO A 171 26.27 2.73 0.12
C PRO A 171 25.18 3.77 0.42
N SER A 172 25.19 4.92 -0.26
CA SER A 172 24.27 6.02 0.00
C SER A 172 22.93 5.90 -0.72
N THR A 173 22.85 5.01 -1.72
CA THR A 173 21.67 4.80 -2.57
C THR A 173 21.43 3.31 -2.84
N VAL A 174 21.00 2.59 -1.81
CA VAL A 174 20.57 1.19 -1.95
C VAL A 174 19.06 1.12 -2.12
N GLU A 175 18.62 0.49 -3.20
CA GLU A 175 17.21 0.36 -3.59
C GLU A 175 16.73 -1.09 -3.51
N LEU A 176 15.58 -1.27 -2.87
CA LEU A 176 14.82 -2.51 -2.89
C LEU A 176 13.52 -2.30 -3.69
N ASP A 177 13.57 -2.69 -4.95
CA ASP A 177 12.40 -2.68 -5.83
C ASP A 177 11.70 -4.04 -5.84
N LEU A 178 10.45 -4.03 -5.38
CA LEU A 178 9.53 -5.17 -5.40
C LEU A 178 8.26 -4.83 -6.18
N SER A 179 8.29 -3.81 -7.04
CA SER A 179 7.15 -3.32 -7.79
C SER A 179 6.66 -4.32 -8.83
N CYS A 180 5.36 -4.31 -9.09
CA CYS A 180 4.70 -5.07 -10.16
C CYS A 180 5.04 -6.57 -10.17
N CYS A 181 5.34 -7.17 -9.01
CA CYS A 181 5.78 -8.55 -8.90
C CYS A 181 4.63 -9.59 -8.93
N PHE A 182 3.43 -9.16 -9.33
CA PHE A 182 2.20 -9.97 -9.33
C PHE A 182 2.00 -10.75 -8.03
N MET A 183 2.16 -10.04 -6.92
CA MET A 183 2.23 -10.68 -5.62
C MET A 183 0.92 -11.34 -5.22
N GLU A 184 1.04 -12.54 -4.65
CA GLU A 184 -0.08 -13.32 -4.12
C GLU A 184 -0.64 -12.69 -2.84
N ARG A 185 -1.88 -13.07 -2.48
CA ARG A 185 -2.54 -12.58 -1.25
C ARG A 185 -1.74 -12.90 0.02
N THR A 186 -0.89 -13.93 -0.01
CA THR A 186 -0.02 -14.33 1.09
C THR A 186 1.27 -13.54 1.19
N ALA A 187 1.65 -12.78 0.15
CA ALA A 187 2.92 -12.08 0.08
C ALA A 187 3.14 -11.08 1.23
N PRO A 188 2.16 -10.24 1.64
CA PRO A 188 2.36 -9.29 2.73
C PRO A 188 2.78 -9.95 4.06
N TYR A 189 2.29 -11.16 4.34
CA TYR A 189 2.65 -11.92 5.53
C TYR A 189 4.10 -12.43 5.48
N VAL A 190 4.57 -12.78 4.29
CA VAL A 190 5.96 -13.20 4.06
C VAL A 190 6.88 -11.98 4.13
N LEU A 191 6.54 -10.90 3.44
CA LEU A 191 7.30 -9.64 3.43
C LEU A 191 7.41 -9.04 4.83
N GLY A 192 6.35 -9.07 5.64
CA GLY A 192 6.37 -8.55 7.00
C GLY A 192 7.44 -9.23 7.86
N ARG A 193 7.60 -10.56 7.72
CA ARG A 193 8.65 -11.32 8.42
C ARG A 193 10.03 -11.10 7.81
N LEU A 194 10.11 -10.95 6.48
CA LEU A 194 11.35 -10.65 5.80
C LEU A 194 11.92 -9.31 6.29
N PHE A 195 11.10 -8.25 6.24
CA PHE A 195 11.49 -6.89 6.65
C PHE A 195 11.70 -6.76 8.16
N ALA A 196 11.01 -7.56 8.96
CA ALA A 196 11.22 -7.65 10.40
C ALA A 196 12.42 -8.54 10.79
N SER A 197 13.16 -9.13 9.85
CA SER A 197 14.22 -10.06 10.21
C SER A 197 15.44 -9.35 10.78
N PRO A 198 15.89 -9.69 12.01
CA PRO A 198 17.13 -9.16 12.56
C PRO A 198 18.36 -9.78 11.91
N GLN A 199 18.21 -10.88 11.17
CA GLN A 199 19.31 -11.66 10.60
C GLN A 199 19.78 -11.13 9.24
N LEU A 200 18.93 -10.39 8.53
CA LEU A 200 19.22 -9.88 7.19
C LEU A 200 19.86 -8.50 7.28
N LYS A 201 21.19 -8.47 7.43
CA LYS A 201 21.96 -7.23 7.50
C LYS A 201 21.77 -6.36 6.24
N GLU A 202 21.54 -6.98 5.09
CA GLU A 202 21.40 -6.29 3.80
C GLU A 202 20.18 -5.36 3.79
N LEU A 203 19.10 -5.73 4.48
CA LEU A 203 17.91 -4.89 4.60
C LEU A 203 18.20 -3.59 5.34
N ARG A 204 19.20 -3.58 6.22
CA ARG A 204 19.55 -2.37 6.99
C ARG A 204 20.21 -1.29 6.13
N TRP A 205 20.60 -1.61 4.90
CA TRP A 205 21.22 -0.67 3.96
C TRP A 205 20.18 0.04 3.09
N VAL A 206 18.97 -0.50 2.99
CA VAL A 206 17.94 -0.03 2.05
C VAL A 206 17.54 1.42 2.36
N THR A 207 17.78 2.29 1.39
CA THR A 207 17.44 3.72 1.42
C THR A 207 16.15 4.04 0.67
N SER A 208 15.77 3.19 -0.28
CA SER A 208 14.55 3.31 -1.07
C SER A 208 13.83 1.96 -1.15
N LEU A 209 12.53 1.94 -0.87
CA LEU A 209 11.67 0.76 -0.96
C LEU A 209 10.52 1.07 -1.90
N GLN A 210 10.42 0.29 -2.99
CA GLN A 210 9.30 0.35 -3.91
C GLN A 210 8.43 -0.89 -3.79
N LEU A 211 7.14 -0.69 -3.55
CA LEU A 211 6.13 -1.76 -3.51
C LEU A 211 5.06 -1.55 -4.58
N ASP A 212 5.29 -0.67 -5.56
CA ASP A 212 4.26 -0.19 -6.48
C ASP A 212 3.52 -1.34 -7.21
N GLY A 213 2.22 -1.16 -7.47
CA GLY A 213 1.45 -2.12 -8.26
C GLY A 213 1.14 -3.46 -7.58
N ASN A 214 1.43 -3.63 -6.28
CA ASN A 214 1.12 -4.84 -5.53
C ASN A 214 -0.16 -4.65 -4.70
N TYR A 215 -1.31 -4.96 -5.28
CA TYR A 215 -2.67 -4.75 -4.72
C TYR A 215 -2.98 -5.54 -3.42
N PHE A 216 -2.31 -5.23 -2.32
CA PHE A 216 -2.48 -5.90 -1.04
C PHE A 216 -3.87 -5.62 -0.46
N THR A 217 -4.45 -6.64 0.18
CA THR A 217 -5.65 -6.44 1.00
C THR A 217 -5.27 -5.69 2.28
N ASP A 218 -6.20 -4.92 2.84
CA ASP A 218 -6.00 -4.21 4.11
C ASP A 218 -5.55 -5.15 5.24
N ASP A 219 -6.07 -6.37 5.32
CA ASP A 219 -5.66 -7.36 6.33
C ASP A 219 -4.21 -7.81 6.14
N GLY A 220 -3.82 -8.09 4.90
CA GLY A 220 -2.45 -8.48 4.57
C GLY A 220 -1.48 -7.33 4.82
N PHE A 221 -1.82 -6.14 4.34
CA PHE A 221 -1.01 -4.94 4.51
C PHE A 221 -0.89 -4.54 5.98
N GLY A 222 -1.99 -4.55 6.73
CA GLY A 222 -2.01 -4.29 8.16
C GLY A 222 -1.20 -5.31 8.95
N THR A 223 -1.26 -6.59 8.59
CA THR A 223 -0.42 -7.62 9.23
C THR A 223 1.07 -7.42 8.93
N MET A 224 1.41 -7.04 7.70
CA MET A 224 2.79 -6.71 7.31
C MET A 224 3.33 -5.58 8.19
N LEU A 225 2.62 -4.44 8.24
CA LEU A 225 3.00 -3.27 9.04
C LEU A 225 3.05 -3.59 10.53
N ALA A 226 2.09 -4.36 11.06
CA ALA A 226 2.07 -4.78 12.46
C ALA A 226 3.27 -5.64 12.83
N THR A 227 3.65 -6.58 11.95
CA THR A 227 4.80 -7.47 12.16
C THR A 227 6.10 -6.67 12.19
N MET A 228 6.27 -5.79 11.20
CA MET A 228 7.45 -4.92 11.13
C MET A 228 7.51 -3.97 12.33
N SER A 229 6.38 -3.36 12.69
CA SER A 229 6.30 -2.44 13.82
C SER A 229 6.57 -3.11 15.16
N ALA A 230 6.11 -4.33 15.38
CA ALA A 230 6.40 -5.07 16.62
C ALA A 230 7.91 -5.27 16.79
N MET A 231 8.62 -5.63 15.71
CA MET A 231 10.08 -5.71 15.73
C MET A 231 10.73 -4.33 15.91
N ASN A 232 10.17 -3.30 15.26
CA ASN A 232 10.70 -1.95 15.28
C ASN A 232 10.73 -1.31 16.68
N GLU A 233 9.84 -1.72 17.59
CA GLU A 233 9.86 -1.30 19.00
C GLU A 233 11.09 -1.84 19.76
N GLU A 234 11.68 -2.95 19.31
CA GLU A 234 12.88 -3.56 19.91
C GLU A 234 14.16 -3.15 19.15
N GLN A 235 14.10 -3.20 17.82
CA GLN A 235 15.20 -2.87 16.93
C GLN A 235 14.67 -2.25 15.66
N THR A 236 15.13 -1.04 15.34
CA THR A 236 14.68 -0.32 14.14
C THR A 236 14.91 -1.16 12.88
N VAL A 237 13.82 -1.44 12.17
CA VAL A 237 13.80 -2.12 10.87
C VAL A 237 14.00 -1.08 9.77
N LEU A 238 14.76 -1.41 8.72
CA LEU A 238 15.06 -0.49 7.61
C LEU A 238 15.49 0.93 8.10
N PRO A 239 16.50 1.07 8.99
CA PRO A 239 16.78 2.30 9.74
C PRO A 239 17.18 3.51 8.87
N VAL A 240 17.69 3.26 7.67
CA VAL A 240 18.14 4.30 6.73
C VAL A 240 17.16 4.53 5.58
N LEU A 241 15.96 3.95 5.64
CA LEU A 241 14.95 4.12 4.61
C LEU A 241 14.47 5.58 4.56
N ARG A 242 14.74 6.22 3.42
CA ARG A 242 14.41 7.63 3.15
C ARG A 242 13.23 7.76 2.19
N GLN A 243 13.00 6.78 1.33
CA GLN A 243 12.04 6.85 0.25
C GLN A 243 11.14 5.62 0.27
N LEU A 244 9.82 5.83 0.30
CA LEU A 244 8.82 4.78 0.27
C LEU A 244 7.82 5.06 -0.84
N TYR A 245 7.70 4.10 -1.76
CA TYR A 245 6.79 4.15 -2.90
C TYR A 245 5.73 3.07 -2.77
N LEU A 246 4.46 3.51 -2.72
CA LEU A 246 3.26 2.69 -2.62
C LEU A 246 2.25 3.11 -3.71
N ASN A 247 2.76 3.33 -4.92
CA ASN A 247 1.98 3.84 -6.04
C ASN A 247 1.12 2.72 -6.65
N ASN A 248 -0.08 3.06 -7.12
CA ASN A 248 -0.97 2.11 -7.78
C ASN A 248 -1.20 0.80 -6.97
N MET A 249 -1.36 0.94 -5.66
CA MET A 249 -1.54 -0.16 -4.71
C MET A 249 -3.02 -0.46 -4.42
N ASN A 250 -3.94 0.28 -5.05
CA ASN A 250 -5.37 0.30 -4.73
C ASN A 250 -5.64 0.71 -3.26
N LEU A 251 -4.87 1.67 -2.75
CA LEU A 251 -5.08 2.22 -1.41
C LEU A 251 -6.36 3.03 -1.35
N ASP A 252 -7.10 2.88 -0.26
CA ASP A 252 -8.25 3.70 0.07
C ASP A 252 -8.03 4.48 1.39
N ARG A 253 -9.08 5.17 1.85
CA ARG A 253 -9.03 5.93 3.11
C ARG A 253 -8.74 5.06 4.35
N HIS A 254 -9.08 3.77 4.32
CA HIS A 254 -8.85 2.82 5.40
C HIS A 254 -7.39 2.35 5.38
N SER A 255 -6.87 2.00 4.20
CA SER A 255 -5.46 1.64 4.02
C SER A 255 -4.53 2.77 4.46
N VAL A 256 -4.82 4.02 4.09
CA VAL A 256 -3.98 5.16 4.45
C VAL A 256 -4.08 5.52 5.93
N ALA A 257 -5.24 5.36 6.56
CA ALA A 257 -5.39 5.50 8.01
C ALA A 257 -4.49 4.51 8.76
N GLY A 258 -4.48 3.26 8.28
CA GLY A 258 -3.63 2.18 8.78
C GLY A 258 -2.15 2.48 8.61
N LEU A 259 -1.72 2.76 7.39
CA LEU A 259 -0.33 3.11 7.06
C LEU A 259 0.19 4.26 7.93
N PHE A 260 -0.55 5.36 8.02
CA PHE A 260 -0.10 6.55 8.75
C PHE A 260 -0.01 6.31 10.25
N ALA A 261 -0.79 5.38 10.79
CA ALA A 261 -0.67 5.02 12.21
C ALA A 261 0.70 4.40 12.53
N TYR A 262 1.35 3.74 11.56
CA TYR A 262 2.68 3.14 11.69
C TYR A 262 3.81 4.07 11.28
N LEU A 263 3.62 4.87 10.23
CA LEU A 263 4.62 5.84 9.80
C LEU A 263 4.76 7.02 10.79
N PHE A 264 3.63 7.49 11.33
CA PHE A 264 3.59 8.65 12.22
C PHE A 264 2.75 8.34 13.46
N PRO A 265 3.29 7.56 14.42
CA PRO A 265 2.57 7.17 15.62
C PRO A 265 2.00 8.37 16.38
N VAL A 266 0.71 8.27 16.73
CA VAL A 266 -0.04 9.32 17.41
C VAL A 266 -0.09 9.04 18.90
N ASP A 267 0.30 10.01 19.72
CA ASP A 267 0.01 10.01 21.15
C ASP A 267 -1.49 10.26 21.35
N ARG A 268 -2.25 9.17 21.45
CA ARG A 268 -3.69 9.22 21.64
C ARG A 268 -4.08 9.79 23.00
N LYS A 269 -3.23 9.68 24.03
CA LYS A 269 -3.54 10.25 25.35
C LYS A 269 -3.45 11.77 25.25
N ALA A 270 -2.35 12.29 24.70
CA ALA A 270 -2.17 13.72 24.47
C ALA A 270 -3.22 14.29 23.50
N THR A 271 -3.53 13.57 22.41
CA THR A 271 -4.58 13.98 21.46
C THR A 271 -5.96 14.08 22.12
N ARG A 272 -6.26 13.22 23.11
CA ARG A 272 -7.54 13.21 23.83
C ARG A 272 -7.59 14.26 24.94
N SER A 273 -6.45 14.64 25.52
CA SER A 273 -6.42 15.69 26.56
C SER A 273 -6.69 17.09 26.00
N ILE A 274 -6.54 17.31 24.68
CA ILE A 274 -6.90 18.58 24.05
C ILE A 274 -8.43 18.79 24.14
N PRO A 275 -8.91 19.92 24.71
CA PRO A 275 -10.33 20.26 24.77
C PRO A 275 -11.04 20.21 23.41
N SER A 276 -12.35 19.99 23.40
CA SER A 276 -13.13 19.85 22.14
C SER A 276 -13.00 21.06 21.21
N GLU A 277 -12.97 22.26 21.81
CA GLU A 277 -12.93 23.58 21.15
C GLU A 277 -11.55 23.89 20.55
N GLU A 278 -10.49 23.36 21.16
CA GLU A 278 -9.09 23.57 20.74
C GLU A 278 -8.58 22.46 19.82
N ALA A 279 -9.38 21.41 19.63
CA ALA A 279 -8.97 20.25 18.86
C ALA A 279 -8.67 20.57 17.40
N PHE A 280 -7.57 20.02 16.89
CA PHE A 280 -7.26 20.05 15.47
C PHE A 280 -8.22 19.13 14.72
N ARG A 281 -8.96 19.73 13.80
CA ARG A 281 -10.02 19.06 13.02
C ARG A 281 -9.82 19.36 11.55
N ILE A 282 -10.14 18.36 10.75
CA ILE A 282 -10.37 18.48 9.30
C ILE A 282 -11.73 17.87 9.03
N ALA A 283 -12.57 18.57 8.27
CA ALA A 283 -13.95 18.17 8.03
C ALA A 283 -14.69 17.88 9.36
N GLY A 284 -14.51 18.74 10.37
CA GLY A 284 -15.19 18.66 11.66
C GLY A 284 -14.73 17.55 12.62
N SER A 285 -13.80 16.67 12.23
CA SER A 285 -13.37 15.52 13.06
C SER A 285 -11.87 15.51 13.31
N ARG A 286 -11.48 14.92 14.45
CA ARG A 286 -10.08 14.67 14.84
C ARG A 286 -9.50 13.47 14.07
N ALA A 287 -8.20 13.24 14.21
CA ALA A 287 -7.56 11.99 13.82
C ALA A 287 -8.30 10.78 14.43
N ALA A 288 -8.80 9.91 13.56
CA ALA A 288 -9.49 8.69 13.95
C ALA A 288 -8.49 7.58 14.29
N ARG A 289 -8.96 6.60 15.06
CA ARG A 289 -8.24 5.34 15.23
C ARG A 289 -8.24 4.61 13.88
N PRO A 290 -7.11 4.02 13.45
CA PRO A 290 -7.08 3.17 12.26
C PRO A 290 -8.04 1.98 12.40
N PRO A 291 -8.50 1.40 11.27
CA PRO A 291 -9.35 0.22 11.24
C PRO A 291 -8.71 -0.97 11.98
N GLU A 292 -9.54 -1.91 12.44
CA GLU A 292 -9.08 -3.07 13.21
C GLU A 292 -8.08 -3.95 12.45
N SER A 293 -8.21 -4.03 11.11
CA SER A 293 -7.25 -4.72 10.23
C SER A 293 -5.81 -4.25 10.39
N PHE A 294 -5.59 -3.01 10.86
CA PHE A 294 -4.29 -2.41 11.07
C PHE A 294 -3.86 -2.32 12.54
N ILE A 295 -4.63 -2.83 13.50
CA ILE A 295 -4.27 -2.74 14.94
C ILE A 295 -4.70 -3.97 15.76
N ALA A 296 -5.12 -5.05 15.09
CA ALA A 296 -5.70 -6.24 15.73
C ALA A 296 -4.80 -6.82 16.84
N ALA A 297 -3.48 -6.86 16.63
CA ALA A 297 -2.52 -7.44 17.57
C ALA A 297 -2.15 -6.51 18.74
N ASN A 298 -2.16 -5.18 18.53
CA ASN A 298 -1.73 -4.21 19.54
C ASN A 298 -2.79 -3.12 19.72
N LYS A 299 -3.64 -3.27 20.74
CA LYS A 299 -4.69 -2.30 21.05
C LYS A 299 -4.16 -0.89 21.36
N ARG A 300 -2.91 -0.78 21.85
CA ARG A 300 -2.28 0.51 22.17
C ARG A 300 -1.82 1.23 20.90
N GLY A 301 -1.50 0.48 19.83
CA GLY A 301 -0.87 1.01 18.63
C GLY A 301 0.65 1.15 18.79
N PRO A 302 1.37 1.47 17.70
CA PRO A 302 2.80 1.72 17.75
C PRO A 302 3.12 2.98 18.56
N THR A 303 4.32 3.01 19.13
CA THR A 303 4.90 4.18 19.80
C THR A 303 6.10 4.73 19.06
N VAL A 304 6.80 3.90 18.28
CA VAL A 304 7.98 4.29 17.49
C VAL A 304 7.63 4.30 16.00
N SER A 305 8.11 5.32 15.27
CA SER A 305 7.90 5.41 13.82
C SER A 305 8.54 4.22 13.12
N LEU A 306 7.79 3.60 12.20
CA LEU A 306 8.28 2.45 11.46
C LEU A 306 9.53 2.80 10.63
N PHE A 307 9.61 4.02 10.10
CA PHE A 307 10.72 4.50 9.27
C PHE A 307 11.14 5.91 9.72
N PRO A 308 11.98 6.03 10.76
CA PRO A 308 12.32 7.34 11.36
C PRO A 308 13.11 8.25 10.39
N SER A 309 13.79 7.67 9.39
CA SER A 309 14.55 8.41 8.38
C SER A 309 13.72 8.81 7.14
N LEU A 310 12.41 8.52 7.11
CA LEU A 310 11.57 8.72 5.94
C LEU A 310 11.47 10.21 5.59
N THR A 311 11.76 10.55 4.33
CA THR A 311 11.68 11.92 3.80
C THR A 311 10.84 12.04 2.53
N VAL A 312 10.67 10.95 1.78
CA VAL A 312 9.84 10.89 0.58
C VAL A 312 8.81 9.79 0.75
N LEU A 313 7.53 10.15 0.64
CA LEU A 313 6.41 9.22 0.64
C LEU A 313 5.59 9.44 -0.63
N SER A 314 5.57 8.44 -1.51
CA SER A 314 4.77 8.47 -2.73
C SER A 314 3.60 7.51 -2.62
N LEU A 315 2.39 8.03 -2.74
CA LEU A 315 1.12 7.29 -2.77
C LEU A 315 0.37 7.55 -4.08
N SER A 316 1.08 7.91 -5.15
CA SER A 316 0.47 8.31 -6.42
C SER A 316 -0.34 7.18 -7.04
N ASP A 317 -1.23 7.52 -7.98
CA ASP A 317 -2.00 6.53 -8.74
C ASP A 317 -2.90 5.63 -7.88
N ASN A 318 -3.31 6.12 -6.71
CA ASN A 318 -4.29 5.44 -5.86
C ASN A 318 -5.63 6.20 -5.89
N PRO A 319 -6.46 6.04 -6.93
CA PRO A 319 -7.72 6.76 -7.07
C PRO A 319 -8.74 6.43 -5.96
N GLY A 320 -8.58 5.29 -5.29
CA GLY A 320 -9.39 4.89 -4.13
C GLY A 320 -9.22 5.79 -2.91
N LEU A 321 -8.13 6.56 -2.82
CA LEU A 321 -7.94 7.55 -1.77
C LEU A 321 -9.04 8.62 -1.84
N GLY A 322 -9.14 9.29 -2.98
CA GLY A 322 -10.05 10.42 -3.19
C GLY A 322 -9.95 11.50 -2.10
N THR A 323 -10.98 12.32 -2.00
CA THR A 323 -11.04 13.38 -0.97
C THR A 323 -11.17 12.81 0.44
N ALA A 324 -11.80 11.65 0.61
CA ALA A 324 -11.91 11.00 1.92
C ALA A 324 -10.55 10.54 2.47
N GLY A 325 -9.69 9.99 1.61
CA GLY A 325 -8.31 9.63 1.92
C GLY A 325 -7.46 10.86 2.22
N LEU A 326 -7.60 11.95 1.44
CA LEU A 326 -6.95 13.22 1.75
C LEU A 326 -7.33 13.73 3.15
N ILE A 327 -8.63 13.79 3.48
CA ILE A 327 -9.09 14.20 4.81
C ILE A 327 -8.41 13.36 5.89
N GLN A 328 -8.31 12.05 5.69
CA GLN A 328 -7.67 11.15 6.65
C GLN A 328 -6.18 11.43 6.80
N ILE A 329 -5.46 11.64 5.70
CA ILE A 329 -4.05 12.05 5.68
C ILE A 329 -3.87 13.34 6.49
N LEU A 330 -4.63 14.40 6.15
CA LEU A 330 -4.51 15.71 6.80
C LEU A 330 -4.82 15.65 8.30
N ARG A 331 -5.80 14.83 8.71
CA ARG A 331 -6.09 14.57 10.12
C ARG A 331 -4.91 13.89 10.81
N SER A 332 -4.32 12.88 10.18
CA SER A 332 -3.16 12.17 10.73
C SER A 332 -1.97 13.11 10.86
N LEU A 333 -1.71 13.99 9.89
CA LEU A 333 -0.60 14.95 9.92
C LEU A 333 -0.75 16.02 11.03
N LEU A 334 -1.99 16.40 11.38
CA LEU A 334 -2.27 17.38 12.45
C LEU A 334 -2.40 16.76 13.84
N ALA A 335 -2.30 15.44 13.96
CA ALA A 335 -2.45 14.77 15.24
C ALA A 335 -1.29 15.13 16.19
N VAL A 336 -1.43 14.75 17.47
CA VAL A 336 -0.33 14.86 18.42
C VAL A 336 0.57 13.64 18.26
N HIS A 337 1.81 13.83 17.83
CA HIS A 337 2.76 12.73 17.61
C HIS A 337 3.75 12.62 18.77
N TYR A 338 4.30 11.41 18.99
CA TYR A 338 5.35 11.20 19.99
C TYR A 338 6.65 11.91 19.63
N GLU A 339 6.94 12.04 18.33
CA GLU A 339 8.20 12.58 17.82
C GLU A 339 7.95 13.50 16.62
N PRO A 340 8.77 14.56 16.45
CA PRO A 340 8.69 15.44 15.30
C PRO A 340 9.14 14.71 14.03
N HIS A 341 8.38 14.88 12.94
CA HIS A 341 8.69 14.29 11.63
C HIS A 341 8.64 15.35 10.54
N ILE A 342 9.63 15.35 9.65
CA ILE A 342 9.69 16.23 8.48
C ILE A 342 9.70 15.37 7.23
N ILE A 343 8.61 15.44 6.47
CA ILE A 343 8.54 14.83 5.15
C ILE A 343 8.97 15.89 4.13
N SER A 344 9.99 15.60 3.34
CA SER A 344 10.43 16.52 2.28
C SER A 344 9.44 16.53 1.11
N VAL A 345 8.95 15.36 0.71
CA VAL A 345 7.98 15.21 -0.37
C VAL A 345 6.91 14.19 0.00
N MET A 346 5.65 14.61 -0.08
CA MET A 346 4.50 13.73 -0.06
C MET A 346 3.79 13.82 -1.41
N ASP A 347 3.81 12.74 -2.18
CA ASP A 347 3.19 12.68 -3.50
C ASP A 347 1.84 11.96 -3.45
N LEU A 348 0.78 12.71 -3.78
CA LEU A 348 -0.60 12.25 -3.89
C LEU A 348 -1.15 12.54 -5.30
N SER A 349 -0.28 12.48 -6.31
CA SER A 349 -0.65 12.66 -7.72
C SER A 349 -1.63 11.59 -8.19
N ARG A 350 -2.64 11.99 -8.98
CA ARG A 350 -3.63 11.09 -9.59
C ARG A 350 -4.38 10.20 -8.58
N CYS A 351 -4.66 10.73 -7.39
CA CYS A 351 -5.34 10.03 -6.31
C CYS A 351 -6.86 10.25 -6.26
N GLY A 352 -7.47 10.76 -7.33
CA GLY A 352 -8.92 10.88 -7.47
C GLY A 352 -9.56 11.95 -6.58
N MET A 353 -8.82 13.00 -6.21
CA MET A 353 -9.36 14.08 -5.38
C MET A 353 -10.37 14.92 -6.16
N ASP A 354 -11.47 15.30 -5.49
CA ASP A 354 -12.54 16.15 -6.05
C ASP A 354 -12.38 17.63 -5.65
N ARG A 355 -13.36 18.47 -6.03
CA ARG A 355 -13.34 19.91 -5.73
C ARG A 355 -13.40 20.25 -4.24
N ALA A 356 -13.94 19.38 -3.40
CA ALA A 356 -13.97 19.63 -1.97
C ALA A 356 -12.57 19.54 -1.32
N ALA A 357 -11.59 18.94 -2.00
CA ALA A 357 -10.22 18.82 -1.49
C ALA A 357 -9.57 20.19 -1.16
N SER A 358 -9.83 21.23 -1.97
CA SER A 358 -9.25 22.57 -1.76
C SER A 358 -9.60 23.14 -0.38
N ARG A 359 -10.86 23.00 0.03
CA ARG A 359 -11.35 23.42 1.34
C ARG A 359 -10.61 22.74 2.49
N TYR A 360 -10.32 21.46 2.39
CA TYR A 360 -9.65 20.72 3.47
C TYR A 360 -8.16 21.03 3.56
N LEU A 361 -7.52 21.34 2.43
CA LEU A 361 -6.15 21.87 2.42
C LEU A 361 -6.09 23.25 3.10
N GLN A 362 -7.04 24.14 2.84
CA GLN A 362 -7.14 25.42 3.55
C GLN A 362 -7.36 25.24 5.05
N GLU A 363 -8.24 24.29 5.45
CA GLU A 363 -8.45 23.94 6.86
C GLU A 363 -7.13 23.45 7.48
N TYR A 364 -6.39 22.58 6.80
CA TYR A 364 -5.08 22.11 7.24
C TYR A 364 -4.08 23.25 7.46
N PHE A 365 -3.92 24.15 6.49
CA PHE A 365 -3.00 25.28 6.62
C PHE A 365 -3.38 26.25 7.74
N THR A 366 -4.68 26.38 8.04
CA THR A 366 -5.17 27.20 9.16
C THR A 366 -4.85 26.55 10.51
N GLN A 367 -4.96 25.23 10.59
CA GLN A 367 -4.73 24.48 11.84
C GLN A 367 -3.24 24.24 12.12
N LEU A 368 -2.41 24.14 11.09
CA LEU A 368 -1.01 23.73 11.22
C LEU A 368 -0.20 24.65 12.16
N PRO A 369 -0.23 25.99 12.05
CA PRO A 369 0.46 26.88 13.00
C PRO A 369 -0.07 26.74 14.43
N ARG A 370 -1.38 26.48 14.60
CA ARG A 370 -1.98 26.26 15.93
C ARG A 370 -1.43 24.99 16.57
N ALA A 371 -1.33 23.90 15.79
CA ALA A 371 -0.75 22.64 16.25
C ALA A 371 0.74 22.77 16.60
N ALA A 372 1.51 23.49 15.78
CA ALA A 372 2.91 23.76 16.04
C ALA A 372 3.11 24.59 17.32
N ASN A 373 2.34 25.67 17.49
CA ASN A 373 2.42 26.55 18.67
C ASN A 373 1.96 25.85 19.97
N ALA A 374 1.07 24.87 19.86
CA ALA A 374 0.63 24.04 20.98
C ALA A 374 1.63 22.92 21.35
N GLY A 375 2.79 22.85 20.69
CA GLY A 375 3.82 21.83 20.96
C GLY A 375 3.40 20.41 20.58
N CYS A 376 2.44 20.25 19.66
CA CYS A 376 1.84 18.95 19.32
C CYS A 376 2.63 18.14 18.27
N HIS A 377 3.80 18.63 17.84
CA HIS A 377 4.67 17.98 16.85
C HIS A 377 3.94 17.48 15.59
N PRO A 378 3.16 18.31 14.87
CA PRO A 378 2.50 17.89 13.65
C PRO A 378 3.52 17.43 12.60
N VAL A 379 3.14 16.47 11.75
CA VAL A 379 3.95 16.06 10.59
C VAL A 379 3.73 17.05 9.45
N VAL A 380 4.81 17.65 8.97
CA VAL A 380 4.74 18.71 7.95
C VAL A 380 5.43 18.26 6.67
N PRO A 381 4.69 18.04 5.56
CA PRO A 381 5.29 17.84 4.26
C PRO A 381 5.79 19.17 3.71
N ARG A 382 7.09 19.30 3.41
CA ARG A 382 7.65 20.51 2.77
C ARG A 382 7.11 20.69 1.36
N ARG A 383 6.89 19.60 0.63
CA ARG A 383 6.25 19.58 -0.67
C ARG A 383 5.09 18.59 -0.65
N LEU A 384 3.90 19.07 -0.99
CA LEU A 384 2.72 18.25 -1.19
C LEU A 384 2.34 18.30 -2.68
N VAL A 385 2.55 17.18 -3.36
CA VAL A 385 2.38 17.05 -4.82
C VAL A 385 1.02 16.44 -5.10
N LEU A 386 0.21 17.13 -5.90
CA LEU A 386 -1.18 16.78 -6.21
C LEU A 386 -1.42 16.71 -7.73
N MET A 387 -0.37 16.53 -8.52
CA MET A 387 -0.44 16.56 -9.98
C MET A 387 -1.44 15.54 -10.54
N GLY A 388 -2.20 15.92 -11.57
CA GLY A 388 -3.18 15.03 -12.19
C GLY A 388 -4.47 14.80 -11.38
N ASN A 389 -4.70 15.57 -10.30
CA ASN A 389 -6.02 15.68 -9.65
C ASN A 389 -6.85 16.87 -10.21
N GLN A 390 -6.56 17.28 -11.45
CA GLN A 390 -6.96 18.56 -12.05
C GLN A 390 -8.48 18.71 -12.26
N HIS A 391 -9.21 17.61 -12.42
CA HIS A 391 -10.66 17.64 -12.53
C HIS A 391 -11.37 17.96 -11.20
N GLY A 392 -10.67 17.79 -10.07
CA GLY A 392 -11.15 18.15 -8.75
C GLY A 392 -10.59 19.48 -8.27
N ILE A 393 -9.27 19.64 -8.24
CA ILE A 393 -8.59 20.81 -7.67
C ILE A 393 -8.40 21.87 -8.76
N ALA A 394 -9.53 22.40 -9.25
CA ALA A 394 -9.56 23.11 -10.53
C ALA A 394 -9.09 24.57 -10.47
N ASP A 395 -8.81 25.14 -9.30
CA ASP A 395 -8.33 26.53 -9.23
C ASP A 395 -7.03 26.65 -8.41
N PRO A 396 -5.87 26.83 -9.07
CA PRO A 396 -4.59 27.17 -8.43
C PRO A 396 -4.65 28.46 -7.61
N HIS A 397 -5.66 29.33 -7.83
CA HIS A 397 -5.92 30.55 -7.06
C HIS A 397 -6.79 30.30 -5.82
N GLU A 398 -7.48 29.16 -5.70
CA GLU A 398 -8.25 28.81 -4.49
C GLU A 398 -7.34 28.23 -3.39
N VAL A 399 -6.23 27.57 -3.73
CA VAL A 399 -5.34 26.94 -2.73
C VAL A 399 -3.95 27.55 -2.78
N HIS A 400 -3.74 28.54 -1.93
CA HIS A 400 -2.42 29.09 -1.67
C HIS A 400 -1.83 28.51 -0.39
N THR A 401 -0.56 28.14 -0.45
CA THR A 401 0.21 27.80 0.75
C THR A 401 0.57 29.09 1.46
N PRO A 402 0.08 29.32 2.69
CA PRO A 402 0.48 30.49 3.44
C PRO A 402 1.99 30.40 3.72
N ALA A 403 2.75 31.46 3.45
CA ALA A 403 4.21 31.47 3.59
C ALA A 403 4.71 31.07 4.99
N ASN A 404 3.87 31.24 6.02
CA ASN A 404 4.14 30.86 7.40
C ASN A 404 3.99 29.36 7.69
N THR A 405 3.49 28.55 6.75
CA THR A 405 3.33 27.09 6.94
C THR A 405 4.57 26.29 6.54
N GLY A 406 5.43 26.84 5.68
CA GLY A 406 6.60 26.12 5.15
C GLY A 406 6.27 24.95 4.21
N VAL A 407 4.99 24.80 3.81
CA VAL A 407 4.52 23.78 2.85
C VAL A 407 4.47 24.41 1.46
N GLN A 408 4.94 23.69 0.44
CA GLN A 408 4.78 24.04 -0.97
C GLN A 408 3.81 23.07 -1.63
N LEU A 409 2.74 23.60 -2.22
CA LEU A 409 1.83 22.82 -3.05
C LEU A 409 2.33 22.77 -4.50
N VAL A 410 2.27 21.59 -5.10
CA VAL A 410 2.58 21.36 -6.52
C VAL A 410 1.33 20.75 -7.17
N LEU A 411 0.67 21.50 -8.07
CA LEU A 411 -0.61 21.14 -8.69
C LEU A 411 -0.45 20.67 -10.14
#